data_AF-A0A7C6KJJ5-F1
#
_entry.id   AF-A0A7C6KJJ5-F1
#
_cell.length_a   1.000
_cell.length_b   1.000
_cell.length_c   1.000
_cell.angle_alpha   90.00
_cell.angle_beta   90.00
_cell.angle_gamma   90.00
#
_symmetry.space_group_name_H-M   'P 1'
#
loop_
_entity.id
_entity.type
_entity.pdbx_description
1 polymer ?
#
loop_
_entity_poly.entity_id
_entity_poly.type
_entity_poly.pdbx_seq_one_letter_code
_entity_poly.pdbx_strand_id
1 'polypeptide(L)'
;MEAELANRRLQLIVEHSWVVETLHQLKTGSMYHLAYATTHIDPAVLDDLRSGLLAPGTRAEVALLQGSTLHPVAAVELTQINDYLSYVRFDFRLIHVNDDIPLPPERFRLLCRYVPGS
;
A
#
# COMPACT_ATOMS: atom_id res chain seq x y z
N MET A 1 -24.44 12.74 -8.74
CA MET A 1 -23.05 12.53 -9.22
C MET A 1 -22.02 12.61 -8.09
N GLU A 2 -22.25 13.40 -7.02
CA GLU A 2 -21.36 13.43 -5.83
C GLU A 2 -21.46 12.19 -4.91
N ALA A 3 -22.55 11.42 -4.98
CA ALA A 3 -22.80 10.30 -4.07
C ALA A 3 -22.07 8.98 -4.43
N GLU A 4 -21.59 8.80 -5.67
CA GLU A 4 -20.91 7.55 -6.07
C GLU A 4 -19.42 7.52 -5.67
N LEU A 5 -18.76 8.68 -5.59
CA LEU A 5 -17.38 8.79 -5.08
C LEU A 5 -17.30 8.63 -3.57
N ALA A 6 -18.40 8.90 -2.84
CA ALA A 6 -18.46 8.74 -1.38
C ALA A 6 -18.27 7.29 -0.91
N ASN A 7 -18.43 6.30 -1.79
CA ASN A 7 -18.30 4.87 -1.49
C ASN A 7 -17.14 4.16 -2.21
N ARG A 8 -16.33 4.86 -3.01
CA ARG A 8 -15.17 4.28 -3.67
C ARG A 8 -13.91 4.66 -2.90
N ARG A 9 -13.26 3.67 -2.30
CA ARG A 9 -11.99 3.84 -1.60
C ARG A 9 -10.88 3.25 -2.46
N LEU A 10 -9.87 4.04 -2.77
CA LEU A 10 -8.66 3.54 -3.43
C LEU A 10 -8.00 2.49 -2.51
N GLN A 11 -7.79 1.29 -3.03
CA GLN A 11 -7.03 0.24 -2.35
C GLN A 11 -5.67 0.04 -3.02
N LEU A 12 -4.61 0.20 -2.23
CA LEU A 12 -3.23 -0.09 -2.59
C LEU A 12 -2.93 -1.53 -2.18
N ILE A 13 -3.05 -2.46 -3.12
CA ILE A 13 -2.87 -3.88 -2.85
C ILE A 13 -1.38 -4.20 -2.71
N VAL A 14 -1.02 -5.01 -1.71
CA VAL A 14 0.34 -5.55 -1.53
C VAL A 14 0.24 -7.06 -1.41
N GLU A 15 1.21 -7.79 -1.96
CA GLU A 15 1.21 -9.26 -1.93
C GLU A 15 2.20 -9.84 -0.91
N HIS A 16 3.14 -9.02 -0.45
CA HIS A 16 4.23 -9.48 0.40
C HIS A 16 4.04 -9.03 1.86
N SER A 17 4.16 -9.99 2.79
CA SER A 17 4.01 -9.73 4.23
C SER A 17 5.03 -8.73 4.78
N TRP A 18 6.24 -8.67 4.20
CA TRP A 18 7.28 -7.74 4.64
C TRP A 18 6.87 -6.27 4.50
N VAL A 19 5.96 -5.95 3.56
CA VAL A 19 5.41 -4.59 3.43
C VAL A 19 4.52 -4.27 4.63
N VAL A 20 3.72 -5.24 5.06
CA VAL A 20 2.85 -5.12 6.24
C VAL A 20 3.68 -5.01 7.51
N GLU A 21 4.70 -5.86 7.67
CA GLU A 21 5.66 -5.80 8.78
C GLU A 21 6.32 -4.40 8.86
N THR A 22 6.73 -3.87 7.70
CA THR A 22 7.29 -2.51 7.61
C THR A 22 6.26 -1.47 8.07
N LEU A 23 5.01 -1.54 7.60
CA LEU A 23 3.96 -0.60 7.98
C LEU A 23 3.66 -0.64 9.50
N HIS A 24 3.67 -1.82 10.14
CA HIS A 24 3.51 -1.93 11.60
C HIS A 24 4.67 -1.32 12.39
N GLN A 25 5.88 -1.33 11.84
CA GLN A 25 7.04 -0.71 12.49
C GLN A 25 7.06 0.82 12.31
N LEU A 26 6.37 1.32 11.30
CA LEU A 26 6.22 2.75 11.07
C LEU A 26 5.23 3.38 12.06
N LYS A 27 5.54 4.61 12.49
CA LYS A 27 4.63 5.37 13.35
C LYS A 27 3.59 6.07 12.50
N THR A 28 2.41 6.34 13.06
CA THR A 28 1.45 7.28 12.45
C THR A 28 2.16 8.58 12.07
N GLY A 29 1.90 9.06 10.85
CA GLY A 29 2.56 10.22 10.25
C GLY A 29 3.81 9.90 9.42
N SER A 30 4.33 8.67 9.48
CA SER A 30 5.43 8.23 8.61
C SER A 30 5.03 8.25 7.13
N MET A 31 6.03 8.51 6.28
CA MET A 31 5.87 8.50 4.83
C MET A 31 6.31 7.15 4.26
N TYR A 32 5.56 6.64 3.29
CA TYR A 32 5.91 5.44 2.55
C TYR A 32 5.46 5.57 1.09
N HIS A 33 5.94 4.69 0.21
CA HIS A 33 5.54 4.69 -1.18
C HIS A 33 5.28 3.28 -1.70
N LEU A 34 4.33 3.16 -2.63
CA LEU A 34 4.07 1.94 -3.38
C LEU A 34 4.08 2.27 -4.87
N ALA A 35 4.71 1.41 -5.65
CA ALA A 35 4.83 1.58 -7.10
C ALA A 35 4.20 0.38 -7.81
N TYR A 36 3.36 0.67 -8.80
CA TYR A 36 2.62 -0.32 -9.56
C TYR A 36 2.87 -0.15 -11.05
N ALA A 37 3.15 -1.23 -11.76
CA ALA A 37 3.15 -1.21 -13.21
C ALA A 37 1.76 -0.81 -13.71
N THR A 38 1.67 0.03 -14.74
CA THR A 38 0.38 0.52 -15.28
C THR A 38 -0.55 -0.62 -15.70
N THR A 39 0.01 -1.76 -16.12
CA THR A 39 -0.73 -3.00 -16.45
C THR A 39 -1.40 -3.68 -15.27
N HIS A 40 -1.01 -3.34 -14.04
CA HIS A 40 -1.57 -3.89 -12.79
C HIS A 40 -2.47 -2.87 -12.07
N ILE A 41 -2.77 -1.73 -12.69
CA ILE A 41 -3.65 -0.71 -12.14
C ILE A 41 -4.99 -0.81 -12.87
N ASP A 42 -6.09 -0.75 -12.13
CA ASP A 42 -7.43 -0.72 -12.72
C ASP A 42 -7.55 0.48 -13.69
N PRO A 43 -8.01 0.29 -14.93
CA PRO A 43 -8.19 1.37 -15.89
C PRO A 43 -9.00 2.56 -15.34
N ALA A 44 -10.01 2.31 -14.50
CA ALA A 44 -10.79 3.39 -13.89
C ALA A 44 -9.93 4.27 -12.96
N VAL A 45 -8.96 3.69 -12.25
CA VAL A 45 -8.02 4.45 -11.42
C VAL A 45 -7.09 5.29 -12.30
N LEU A 46 -6.64 4.76 -13.44
CA LEU A 46 -5.84 5.51 -14.41
C LEU A 46 -6.63 6.68 -15.00
N ASP A 47 -7.93 6.49 -15.28
CA ASP A 47 -8.81 7.55 -15.77
C ASP A 47 -9.08 8.62 -14.69
N ASP A 48 -9.27 8.21 -13.44
CA ASP A 48 -9.40 9.13 -12.30
C ASP A 48 -8.11 9.94 -12.06
N LEU A 49 -6.93 9.34 -12.25
CA LEU A 49 -5.65 10.03 -12.21
C LEU A 49 -5.54 11.09 -13.31
N ARG A 50 -5.85 10.71 -14.56
CA ARG A 50 -5.74 11.60 -15.73
C ARG A 50 -6.75 12.75 -15.71
N SER A 51 -7.94 12.50 -15.16
CA SER A 51 -8.99 13.50 -15.00
C SER A 51 -8.80 14.40 -13.77
N GLY A 52 -7.84 14.06 -12.89
CA GLY A 52 -7.55 14.80 -11.66
C GLY A 52 -8.54 14.54 -10.52
N LEU A 53 -9.41 13.54 -10.65
CA LEU A 53 -10.29 13.07 -9.58
C LEU A 53 -9.50 12.38 -8.47
N LEU A 54 -8.42 11.68 -8.82
CA LEU A 54 -7.46 11.13 -7.87
C LEU A 54 -6.25 12.05 -7.73
N ALA A 55 -6.13 12.72 -6.58
CA ALA A 55 -5.13 13.75 -6.33
C ALA A 55 -4.50 13.63 -4.93
N PRO A 56 -3.38 14.32 -4.65
CA PRO A 56 -2.87 14.49 -3.29
C PRO A 56 -3.97 14.96 -2.31
N GLY A 57 -3.97 14.41 -1.10
CA GLY A 57 -5.02 14.57 -0.09
C GLY A 57 -6.10 13.48 -0.14
N THR A 58 -6.13 12.63 -1.17
CA THR A 58 -7.09 11.52 -1.25
C THR A 58 -6.79 10.47 -0.19
N ARG A 59 -7.82 10.00 0.53
CA ARG A 59 -7.71 8.87 1.46
C ARG A 59 -7.71 7.55 0.71
N ALA A 60 -6.81 6.66 1.10
CA ALA A 60 -6.69 5.32 0.55
C ALA A 60 -6.48 4.29 1.67
N GLU A 61 -6.56 3.02 1.31
CA GLU A 61 -6.29 1.89 2.19
C GLU A 61 -5.20 1.00 1.57
N VAL A 62 -4.21 0.61 2.36
CA VAL A 62 -3.30 -0.48 1.98
C VAL A 62 -3.96 -1.79 2.37
N ALA A 63 -3.99 -2.77 1.47
CA ALA A 63 -4.58 -4.08 1.73
C ALA A 63 -3.61 -5.20 1.31
N LEU A 64 -3.45 -6.21 2.16
CA LEU A 64 -2.65 -7.40 1.87
C LEU A 64 -3.51 -8.45 1.16
N LEU A 65 -3.08 -8.89 -0.02
CA LEU A 65 -3.66 -10.03 -0.72
C LEU A 65 -3.08 -11.33 -0.17
N GLN A 66 -3.89 -12.14 0.51
CA GLN A 66 -3.53 -13.49 0.95
C GLN A 66 -4.46 -14.51 0.25
N GLY A 67 -3.91 -15.26 -0.71
CA GLY A 67 -4.68 -16.18 -1.53
C GLY A 67 -5.69 -15.42 -2.39
N SER A 68 -6.98 -15.50 -2.05
CA SER A 68 -8.07 -14.77 -2.73
C SER A 68 -8.72 -13.70 -1.85
N THR A 69 -8.20 -13.47 -0.65
CA THR A 69 -8.77 -12.56 0.34
C THR A 69 -7.90 -11.31 0.47
N LEU A 70 -8.54 -10.15 0.51
CA LEU A 70 -7.91 -8.86 0.83
C LEU A 70 -8.09 -8.55 2.32
N HIS A 71 -6.98 -8.31 3.00
CA HIS A 71 -6.93 -7.95 4.41
C HIS A 71 -6.55 -6.47 4.56
N PRO A 72 -7.39 -5.61 5.15
CA PRO A 72 -7.08 -4.19 5.30
C PRO A 72 -5.94 -3.98 6.29
N VAL A 73 -4.87 -3.32 5.87
CA VAL A 73 -3.64 -3.12 6.63
C VAL A 73 -3.54 -1.76 7.26
N ALA A 74 -3.75 -0.72 6.46
CA ALA A 74 -3.50 0.64 6.92
C ALA A 74 -4.41 1.62 6.21
N ALA A 75 -4.88 2.62 6.95
CA ALA A 75 -5.45 3.82 6.37
C ALA A 75 -4.33 4.82 6.09
N VAL A 76 -4.34 5.39 4.88
CA VAL A 76 -3.31 6.30 4.41
C VAL A 76 -3.92 7.49 3.70
N GLU A 77 -3.15 8.57 3.61
CA GLU A 77 -3.51 9.74 2.81
C GLU A 77 -2.44 9.94 1.75
N LEU A 78 -2.85 10.01 0.49
CA LEU A 78 -1.94 10.27 -0.61
C LEU A 78 -1.33 11.66 -0.45
N THR A 79 -0.03 11.76 -0.61
CA THR A 79 0.74 13.01 -0.50
C THR A 79 1.28 13.44 -1.84
N GLN A 80 1.61 12.47 -2.70
CA GLN A 80 2.06 12.71 -4.06
C GLN A 80 1.73 11.49 -4.92
N ILE A 81 1.43 11.72 -6.18
CA ILE A 81 1.23 10.66 -7.17
C ILE A 81 2.13 10.99 -8.36
N ASN A 82 3.01 10.07 -8.70
CA ASN A 82 3.92 10.20 -9.82
C ASN A 82 3.52 9.22 -10.91
N ASP A 83 2.94 9.73 -11.99
CA ASP A 83 2.57 8.95 -13.17
C ASP A 83 3.76 8.90 -14.15
N TYR A 84 4.36 7.72 -14.28
CA TYR A 84 5.39 7.45 -15.29
C TYR A 84 4.80 6.52 -16.36
N LEU A 85 5.35 6.59 -17.58
CA LEU A 85 4.89 5.80 -18.73
C LEU A 85 4.63 4.31 -18.46
N SER A 86 5.46 3.67 -17.63
CA SER A 86 5.36 2.23 -17.34
C SER A 86 4.87 1.89 -15.93
N TYR A 87 4.81 2.85 -15.01
CA TYR A 87 4.40 2.61 -13.63
C TYR A 87 3.91 3.88 -12.95
N VAL A 88 3.04 3.74 -11.95
CA VAL A 88 2.59 4.85 -11.10
C VAL A 88 3.12 4.64 -9.69
N ARG A 89 3.70 5.68 -9.10
CA ARG A 89 4.14 5.69 -7.69
C ARG A 89 3.22 6.53 -6.84
N PHE A 90 2.62 5.92 -5.82
CA PHE A 90 1.80 6.58 -4.81
C PHE A 90 2.64 6.79 -3.55
N ASP A 91 2.93 8.05 -3.24
CA ASP A 91 3.54 8.45 -1.98
C ASP A 91 2.43 8.80 -0.99
N PHE A 92 2.48 8.27 0.21
CA PHE A 92 1.43 8.48 1.19
C PHE A 92 1.96 8.65 2.61
N ARG A 93 1.14 9.32 3.41
CA ARG A 93 1.30 9.44 4.86
C ARG A 93 0.45 8.38 5.54
N LEU A 94 1.06 7.67 6.48
CA LEU A 94 0.38 6.68 7.29
C LEU A 94 -0.54 7.36 8.30
N ILE A 95 -1.84 7.04 8.28
CA ILE A 95 -2.82 7.59 9.23
C ILE A 95 -3.03 6.60 10.38
N HIS A 96 -3.23 5.33 10.05
CA HIS A 96 -3.46 4.26 11.02
C HIS A 96 -3.03 2.91 10.45
N VAL A 97 -2.59 1.99 11.31
CA VAL A 97 -2.27 0.60 10.97
C VAL A 97 -3.18 -0.29 11.81
N ASN A 98 -3.80 -1.29 11.18
CA ASN A 98 -4.67 -2.25 11.84
C ASN A 98 -3.84 -3.37 12.45
N ASP A 99 -3.85 -3.52 13.78
CA ASP A 99 -3.04 -4.50 14.52
C ASP A 99 -3.53 -5.97 14.39
N ASP A 100 -4.74 -6.19 13.86
CA ASP A 100 -5.41 -7.49 13.85
C ASP A 100 -5.11 -8.37 12.62
N ILE A 101 -4.11 -8.03 11.81
CA ILE A 101 -3.76 -8.89 10.67
C ILE A 101 -2.93 -10.06 11.17
N PRO A 102 -3.37 -11.32 10.99
CA PRO A 102 -2.53 -12.46 11.23
C PRO A 102 -1.39 -12.45 10.21
N LEU A 103 -0.27 -11.85 10.58
CA LEU A 103 0.99 -12.05 9.87
C LEU A 103 1.25 -13.55 9.85
N PRO A 104 1.52 -14.16 8.68
CA PRO A 104 1.89 -15.56 8.64
C PRO A 104 3.08 -15.76 9.57
N PRO A 105 3.09 -16.79 10.43
CA PRO A 105 4.12 -16.95 11.44
C PRO A 105 5.48 -16.93 10.74
N GLU A 106 6.28 -15.93 11.07
CA GLU A 106 7.59 -15.73 10.49
C GLU A 106 8.38 -17.02 10.63
N ARG A 107 8.57 -17.75 9.53
CA ARG A 107 9.78 -18.56 9.41
C ARG A 107 10.90 -17.54 9.27
N PHE A 108 11.45 -17.10 10.40
CA PHE A 108 12.76 -16.46 10.47
C PHE A 108 13.77 -17.36 9.74
N ARG A 109 13.87 -17.23 8.43
CA ARG A 109 15.05 -17.65 7.69
C ARG A 109 16.06 -16.57 8.03
N LEU A 110 16.90 -16.82 9.03
CA LEU A 110 18.09 -16.02 9.25
C LEU A 110 18.88 -16.01 7.93
N LEU A 111 18.75 -14.94 7.14
CA LEU A 111 19.41 -14.81 5.84
C LEU A 111 20.89 -14.41 6.00
N CYS A 112 21.27 -13.98 7.20
CA CYS A 112 22.64 -13.63 7.57
C CYS A 112 22.85 -13.96 9.06
N ARG A 113 23.92 -14.68 9.38
CA ARG A 113 24.36 -14.91 10.76
C ARG A 113 25.88 -14.88 10.85
N TYR A 114 26.41 -14.45 11.99
CA TYR A 114 27.80 -14.69 12.34
C TYR A 114 28.02 -16.18 12.64
N VAL A 115 29.17 -16.72 12.20
CA VAL A 115 29.70 -18.02 12.63
C VAL A 115 31.03 -17.77 13.34
N PRO A 116 31.37 -18.54 14.40
CA PRO A 116 32.65 -18.41 15.08
C PRO A 116 33.80 -18.60 14.08
N GLY A 117 34.78 -17.70 14.10
CA GLY A 117 36.03 -17.86 13.35
C GLY A 117 36.93 -18.88 14.04
N SER A 118 37.48 -19.81 13.25
CA SER A 118 38.50 -20.77 13.69
C SER A 118 39.78 -20.09 14.17
#